data_AF-A0A1W0W563-F1
#
_entry.id   AF-A0A1W0W563-F1
#
_cell.length_a   1.000
_cell.length_b   1.000
_cell.length_c   1.000
_cell.angle_alpha   90.00
_cell.angle_beta   90.00
_cell.angle_gamma   90.00
#
_symmetry.space_group_name_H-M   'P 1'
#
loop_
_entity.id
_entity.type
_entity.pdbx_description
1 polymer ?
#
loop_
_entity_poly.entity_id
_entity_poly.type
_entity_poly.pdbx_seq_one_letter_code
_entity_poly.pdbx_strand_id
1 'polypeptide(L)'
;MNDGKTYAYLSSVPRLFAAEPYDYVMKTDDDTYLRVAALAGELRGKPRDDVYLGYGYAMGGQPMPFMHGMGYVVSWDVAAWVAGAGADGILARNDTRGPEDLMVGKWLNLAGRGKNRYDLKPRMYDLNWDMDNFRPDTVAVHMLKTNQRWAATFRYFNVVTAGITPSELYHRP
;
A
#
# COMPACT_ATOMS: atom_id res chain seq x y z
N MET A 1 -11.50 -1.34 12.87
CA MET A 1 -10.23 -1.43 12.09
C MET A 1 -9.54 -0.07 12.13
N ASN A 2 -9.21 0.45 13.33
CA ASN A 2 -8.65 1.81 13.51
C ASN A 2 -7.81 1.90 14.81
N ASP A 3 -7.26 0.78 15.26
CA ASP A 3 -6.68 0.60 16.59
C ASP A 3 -5.15 0.41 16.51
N GLY A 4 -4.51 1.13 15.57
CA GLY A 4 -3.07 1.18 15.43
C GLY A 4 -2.44 0.02 14.66
N LYS A 5 -3.20 -0.71 13.82
CA LYS A 5 -2.64 -1.85 13.07
C LYS A 5 -1.58 -1.42 12.08
N THR A 6 -1.81 -0.31 11.38
CA THR A 6 -0.82 0.27 10.48
C THR A 6 0.45 0.68 11.21
N TYR A 7 0.34 1.27 12.42
CA TYR A 7 1.51 1.58 13.24
C TYR A 7 2.25 0.30 13.65
N ALA A 8 1.52 -0.71 14.15
CA ALA A 8 2.08 -1.99 14.54
C ALA A 8 2.83 -2.66 13.38
N TYR A 9 2.25 -2.65 12.17
CA TYR A 9 2.89 -3.17 10.96
C TYR A 9 4.17 -2.41 10.60
N LEU A 10 4.07 -1.08 10.38
CA LEU A 10 5.20 -0.26 9.93
C LEU A 10 6.33 -0.14 10.95
N SER A 11 6.02 -0.24 12.26
CA SER A 11 7.04 -0.24 13.31
C SER A 11 7.70 -1.62 13.51
N SER A 12 7.03 -2.71 13.12
CA SER A 12 7.55 -4.07 13.29
C SER A 12 8.43 -4.51 12.12
N VAL A 13 8.06 -4.20 10.88
CA VAL A 13 8.80 -4.64 9.68
C VAL A 13 10.30 -4.28 9.75
N PRO A 14 10.70 -3.04 10.05
CA PRO A 14 12.11 -2.68 10.15
C PRO A 14 12.88 -3.43 11.23
N ARG A 15 12.20 -3.85 12.30
CA ARG A 15 12.81 -4.61 13.41
C ARG A 15 12.97 -6.08 13.02
N LEU A 16 11.97 -6.66 12.35
CA LEU A 16 11.98 -8.07 11.93
C LEU A 16 13.01 -8.35 10.85
N PHE A 17 13.21 -7.40 9.92
CA PHE A 17 14.11 -7.56 8.77
C PHE A 17 15.36 -6.68 8.87
N ALA A 18 15.77 -6.29 10.09
CA ALA A 18 16.90 -5.40 10.31
C ALA A 18 18.23 -5.94 9.74
N ALA A 19 18.40 -7.27 9.72
CA ALA A 19 19.59 -7.93 9.18
C ALA A 19 19.68 -7.85 7.64
N GLU A 20 18.54 -7.80 6.96
CA GLU A 20 18.41 -7.77 5.50
C GLU A 20 17.33 -6.76 5.10
N PRO A 21 17.66 -5.46 5.15
CA PRO A 21 16.68 -4.41 4.89
C PRO A 21 16.23 -4.43 3.43
N TYR A 22 14.92 -4.26 3.21
CA TYR A 22 14.35 -4.05 1.89
C TYR A 22 14.52 -2.60 1.43
N ASP A 23 14.33 -2.32 0.14
CA ASP A 23 14.27 -0.94 -0.37
C ASP A 23 12.94 -0.25 0.00
N TYR A 24 11.84 -1.02 0.03
CA TYR A 24 10.48 -0.53 0.18
C TYR A 24 9.62 -1.45 1.05
N VAL A 25 8.61 -0.88 1.71
CA VAL A 25 7.60 -1.59 2.49
C VAL A 25 6.21 -1.18 1.98
N MET A 26 5.34 -2.15 1.71
CA MET A 26 3.97 -1.89 1.26
C MET A 26 2.94 -2.36 2.27
N LYS A 27 1.99 -1.49 2.61
CA LYS A 27 0.72 -1.88 3.24
C LYS A 27 -0.36 -2.00 2.15
N THR A 28 -1.22 -3.00 2.24
CA THR A 28 -2.40 -3.17 1.38
C THR A 28 -3.53 -3.86 2.13
N ASP A 29 -4.77 -3.77 1.63
CA ASP A 29 -5.90 -4.52 2.17
C ASP A 29 -6.00 -5.93 1.57
N ASP A 30 -6.65 -6.84 2.28
CA ASP A 30 -6.83 -8.26 1.91
C ASP A 30 -7.83 -8.46 0.76
N ASP A 31 -8.59 -7.43 0.40
CA ASP A 31 -9.46 -7.36 -0.77
C ASP A 31 -8.84 -6.56 -1.93
N THR A 32 -7.51 -6.45 -1.95
CA THR A 32 -6.74 -5.84 -3.04
C THR A 32 -5.98 -6.90 -3.83
N TYR A 33 -6.22 -6.99 -5.13
CA TYR A 33 -5.34 -7.72 -6.04
C TYR A 33 -4.17 -6.83 -6.45
N LEU A 34 -2.95 -7.25 -6.10
CA LEU A 34 -1.71 -6.54 -6.41
C LEU A 34 -0.92 -7.27 -7.51
N ARG A 35 -0.57 -6.55 -8.58
CA ARG A 35 0.34 -7.04 -9.62
C ARG A 35 1.77 -6.68 -9.25
N VAL A 36 2.43 -7.56 -8.49
CA VAL A 36 3.78 -7.34 -7.93
C VAL A 36 4.81 -6.95 -9.00
N ALA A 37 4.81 -7.58 -10.17
CA ALA A 37 5.74 -7.24 -11.25
C ALA A 37 5.51 -5.81 -11.80
N ALA A 38 4.25 -5.37 -11.89
CA ALA A 38 3.92 -4.01 -12.32
C ALA A 38 4.32 -2.97 -11.26
N LEU A 39 4.11 -3.28 -9.97
CA LEU A 39 4.58 -2.45 -8.86
C LEU A 39 6.12 -2.34 -8.84
N ALA A 40 6.83 -3.46 -8.99
CA ALA A 40 8.29 -3.46 -9.05
C ALA A 40 8.81 -2.65 -10.24
N GLY A 41 8.15 -2.73 -11.39
CA GLY A 41 8.43 -1.88 -12.55
C GLY A 41 8.25 -0.39 -12.24
N GLU A 42 7.20 -0.03 -11.50
CA GLU A 42 6.93 1.35 -11.09
C GLU A 42 7.99 1.90 -10.13
N LEU A 43 8.47 1.06 -9.21
CA LEU A 43 9.46 1.42 -8.20
C LEU A 43 10.90 1.48 -8.73
N ARG A 44 11.22 0.77 -9.82
CA ARG A 44 12.60 0.62 -10.32
C ARG A 44 13.34 1.95 -10.58
N GLY A 45 12.60 3.00 -10.98
CA GLY A 45 13.16 4.32 -11.24
C GLY A 45 12.97 5.34 -10.11
N LYS A 46 12.46 4.93 -8.95
CA LYS A 46 12.18 5.82 -7.82
C LYS A 46 13.37 5.87 -6.85
N PRO A 47 13.52 6.96 -6.08
CA PRO A 47 14.49 7.00 -5.00
C PRO A 47 14.22 5.90 -3.97
N ARG A 48 15.25 5.46 -3.27
CA ARG A 48 15.13 4.46 -2.17
C ARG A 48 14.88 5.13 -0.81
N ASP A 49 14.85 6.44 -0.79
CA ASP A 49 14.70 7.29 0.38
C ASP A 49 13.48 8.21 0.26
N ASP A 50 12.84 8.43 1.41
CA ASP A 50 11.73 9.36 1.59
C ASP A 50 10.54 9.20 0.62
N VAL A 51 10.32 7.98 0.10
CA VAL A 51 9.22 7.65 -0.82
C VAL A 51 7.91 7.47 -0.07
N TYR A 52 6.84 8.02 -0.63
CA TYR A 52 5.47 7.70 -0.28
C TYR A 52 4.62 7.60 -1.54
N LEU A 53 4.29 6.38 -1.97
CA LEU A 53 3.67 6.07 -3.26
C LEU A 53 2.36 5.32 -3.04
N GLY A 54 1.29 5.68 -3.77
CA GLY A 54 -0.01 5.03 -3.61
C GLY A 54 -1.11 5.75 -4.37
N TYR A 55 -2.37 5.47 -4.04
CA TYR A 55 -3.50 6.23 -4.57
C TYR A 55 -3.67 7.53 -3.78
N GLY A 56 -3.29 8.67 -4.37
CA GLY A 56 -3.26 9.94 -3.64
C GLY A 56 -4.64 10.56 -3.43
N TYR A 57 -4.99 10.89 -2.18
CA TYR A 57 -6.06 11.82 -1.86
C TYR A 57 -5.48 13.20 -1.50
N ALA A 58 -6.17 14.25 -1.96
CA ALA A 58 -5.85 15.64 -1.67
C ALA A 58 -4.47 16.13 -2.21
N MET A 59 -3.99 15.56 -3.32
CA MET A 59 -2.86 16.11 -4.07
C MET A 59 -3.31 17.39 -4.80
N GLY A 60 -2.82 18.57 -4.40
CA GLY A 60 -3.19 19.86 -5.01
C GLY A 60 -3.61 20.97 -4.04
N GLY A 61 -2.88 21.21 -2.94
CA GLY A 61 -3.04 22.41 -2.11
C GLY A 61 -3.94 22.30 -0.88
N GLN A 62 -4.42 21.11 -0.54
CA GLN A 62 -5.10 20.86 0.74
C GLN A 62 -4.06 20.49 1.83
N PRO A 63 -4.32 20.81 3.12
CA PRO A 63 -3.25 20.93 4.12
C PRO A 63 -2.58 19.60 4.51
N MET A 64 -3.16 18.44 4.19
CA MET A 64 -2.64 17.14 4.63
C MET A 64 -2.85 16.03 3.58
N PRO A 65 -2.03 15.97 2.51
CA PRO A 65 -2.11 14.90 1.53
C PRO A 65 -1.76 13.54 2.16
N PHE A 66 -2.47 12.49 1.73
CA PHE A 66 -2.29 11.12 2.18
C PHE A 66 -2.58 10.13 1.04
N MET A 67 -2.16 8.87 1.19
CA MET A 67 -2.48 7.80 0.25
C MET A 67 -3.61 6.95 0.81
N HIS A 68 -4.58 6.60 -0.03
CA HIS A 68 -5.77 5.82 0.31
C HIS A 68 -5.44 4.45 0.93
N GLY A 69 -6.32 3.98 1.81
CA GLY A 69 -6.22 2.68 2.47
C GLY A 69 -6.06 1.47 1.55
N MET A 70 -6.47 1.56 0.27
CA MET A 70 -6.34 0.47 -0.71
C MET A 70 -4.90 -0.01 -0.94
N GLY A 71 -3.92 0.78 -0.52
CA GLY A 71 -2.52 0.38 -0.45
C GLY A 71 -1.57 1.52 -0.77
N TYR A 72 -0.42 1.48 -0.12
CA TYR A 72 0.66 2.42 -0.34
C TYR A 72 2.01 1.82 0.04
N VAL A 73 3.05 2.33 -0.61
CA VAL A 73 4.45 2.00 -0.41
C VAL A 73 5.12 3.16 0.30
N VAL A 74 5.96 2.84 1.28
CA VAL A 74 6.95 3.76 1.84
C VAL A 74 8.35 3.19 1.61
N SER A 75 9.36 4.05 1.48
CA SER A 75 10.74 3.60 1.52
C SER A 75 11.12 3.05 2.90
N TRP A 76 12.16 2.22 2.93
CA TRP A 76 12.62 1.60 4.17
C TRP A 76 13.02 2.61 5.24
N ASP A 77 13.67 3.71 4.88
CA ASP A 77 14.06 4.77 5.82
C ASP A 77 12.84 5.42 6.50
N VAL A 78 11.72 5.57 5.79
CA VAL A 78 10.46 6.06 6.35
C VAL A 78 9.87 5.04 7.33
N ALA A 79 9.85 3.76 6.97
CA ALA A 79 9.39 2.71 7.89
C ALA A 79 10.29 2.63 9.14
N ALA A 80 11.61 2.67 8.97
CA ALA A 80 12.59 2.66 10.06
C ALA A 80 12.43 3.89 10.98
N TRP A 81 12.11 5.06 10.40
CA TRP A 81 11.76 6.24 11.19
C TRP A 81 10.52 6.00 12.05
N VAL A 82 9.43 5.43 11.50
CA VAL A 82 8.23 5.07 12.28
C VAL A 82 8.58 4.12 13.43
N ALA A 83 9.46 3.14 13.19
CA ALA A 83 9.89 2.17 14.20
C ALA A 83 10.82 2.75 15.30
N GLY A 84 11.52 3.84 15.01
CA GLY A 84 12.52 4.47 15.86
C GLY A 84 12.12 5.89 16.25
N ALA A 85 12.82 6.89 15.69
CA ALA A 85 12.70 8.29 16.10
C ALA A 85 11.29 8.91 15.95
N GLY A 86 10.41 8.33 15.12
CA GLY A 86 9.02 8.75 14.98
C GLY A 86 8.08 8.19 16.04
N ALA A 87 8.44 7.08 16.68
CA ALA A 87 7.56 6.30 17.56
C ALA A 87 7.02 7.15 18.73
N ASP A 88 7.92 7.84 19.45
CA ASP A 88 7.54 8.64 20.63
C ASP A 88 6.54 9.73 20.27
N GLY A 89 6.75 10.44 19.15
CA GLY A 89 5.86 11.48 18.68
C GLY A 89 4.48 10.94 18.26
N ILE A 90 4.46 9.81 17.55
CA ILE A 90 3.21 9.15 17.11
C ILE A 90 2.39 8.68 18.32
N LEU A 91 3.04 8.03 19.28
CA LEU A 91 2.40 7.47 20.48
C LEU A 91 1.94 8.57 21.45
N ALA A 92 2.78 9.58 21.70
CA ALA A 92 2.44 10.69 22.60
C ALA A 92 1.21 11.48 22.14
N ARG A 93 1.00 11.58 20.83
CA ARG A 93 -0.19 12.25 20.25
C ARG A 93 -1.41 11.34 20.11
N ASN A 94 -1.28 10.05 20.45
CA ASN A 94 -2.29 9.04 20.21
C ASN A 94 -2.71 8.98 18.72
N ASP A 95 -1.76 9.28 17.81
CA ASP A 95 -1.99 9.30 16.37
C ASP A 95 -2.09 7.87 15.77
N THR A 96 -2.21 6.86 16.62
CA THR A 96 -2.50 5.47 16.22
C THR A 96 -4.00 5.19 16.14
N ARG A 97 -4.85 6.11 16.64
CA ARG A 97 -6.31 5.98 16.62
C ARG A 97 -6.93 6.88 15.54
N GLY A 98 -7.81 6.29 14.73
CA GLY A 98 -8.51 6.97 13.64
C GLY A 98 -8.30 6.25 12.31
N PRO A 99 -8.80 6.83 11.19
CA PRO A 99 -8.60 6.25 9.86
C PRO A 99 -7.11 6.11 9.56
N GLU A 100 -6.62 4.88 9.43
CA GLU A 100 -5.20 4.58 9.49
C GLU A 100 -4.39 5.23 8.36
N ASP A 101 -4.99 5.36 7.17
CA ASP A 101 -4.39 6.01 6.01
C ASP A 101 -4.20 7.53 6.20
N LEU A 102 -5.21 8.19 6.77
CA LEU A 102 -5.09 9.58 7.22
C LEU A 102 -4.01 9.74 8.29
N MET A 103 -3.90 8.78 9.21
CA MET A 103 -2.90 8.83 10.28
C MET A 103 -1.48 8.74 9.72
N VAL A 104 -1.21 7.85 8.76
CA VAL A 104 0.11 7.79 8.10
C VAL A 104 0.42 9.12 7.40
N GLY A 105 -0.52 9.67 6.63
CA GLY A 105 -0.35 10.98 6.02
C GLY A 105 -0.01 12.05 7.06
N LYS A 106 -0.71 12.05 8.20
CA LYS A 106 -0.44 12.96 9.32
C LYS A 106 0.95 12.81 9.91
N TRP A 107 1.40 11.59 10.19
CA TRP A 107 2.73 11.34 10.75
C TRP A 107 3.83 11.90 9.83
N LEU A 108 3.72 11.59 8.52
CA LEU A 108 4.71 12.00 7.52
C LEU A 108 4.72 13.51 7.32
N ASN A 109 3.55 14.15 7.25
CA ASN A 109 3.44 15.60 7.09
C ASN A 109 4.04 16.35 8.29
N LEU A 110 3.73 15.93 9.52
CA LEU A 110 4.26 16.56 10.74
C LEU A 110 5.78 16.38 10.89
N ALA A 111 6.30 15.25 10.41
CA ALA A 111 7.73 14.94 10.49
C ALA A 111 8.55 15.45 9.30
N GLY A 112 7.92 16.01 8.27
CA GLY A 112 8.60 16.38 7.03
C GLY A 112 9.23 15.18 6.32
N ARG A 113 8.54 14.03 6.31
CA ARG A 113 8.94 12.76 5.69
C ARG A 113 7.99 12.40 4.54
N GLY A 114 8.40 11.44 3.71
CA GLY A 114 7.64 10.99 2.56
C GLY A 114 7.45 12.12 1.53
N LYS A 115 8.49 12.91 1.25
CA LYS A 115 8.42 14.05 0.31
C LYS A 115 8.43 13.58 -1.15
N ASN A 116 9.02 12.43 -1.45
CA ASN A 116 9.00 11.83 -2.77
C ASN A 116 7.64 11.13 -2.98
N ARG A 117 6.62 11.94 -3.29
CA ARG A 117 5.23 11.49 -3.43
C ARG A 117 4.87 11.15 -4.86
N TYR A 118 4.36 9.94 -5.06
CA TYR A 118 3.96 9.46 -6.38
C TYR A 118 2.54 8.92 -6.34
N ASP A 119 1.72 9.39 -7.28
CA ASP A 119 0.33 8.98 -7.42
C ASP A 119 0.22 7.82 -8.43
N LEU A 120 -0.44 6.74 -8.02
CA LEU A 120 -0.67 5.56 -8.84
C LEU A 120 -1.95 5.65 -9.68
N LYS A 121 -2.74 6.73 -9.61
CA LYS A 121 -3.84 6.92 -10.58
C LYS A 121 -3.29 7.02 -12.00
N PRO A 122 -3.95 6.40 -13.01
CA PRO A 122 -5.16 5.60 -12.95
C PRO A 122 -4.90 4.08 -12.79
N ARG A 123 -3.67 3.67 -12.47
CA ARG A 123 -3.21 2.27 -12.43
C ARG A 123 -3.54 1.54 -11.12
N MET A 124 -3.98 2.27 -10.10
CA MET A 124 -4.58 1.74 -8.87
C MET A 124 -6.00 2.30 -8.75
N TYR A 125 -6.99 1.44 -8.48
CA TYR A 125 -8.41 1.87 -8.46
C TYR A 125 -9.32 0.88 -7.73
N ASP A 126 -10.47 1.41 -7.31
CA ASP A 126 -11.59 0.63 -6.79
C ASP A 126 -12.36 -0.02 -7.95
N LEU A 127 -12.69 -1.30 -7.79
CA LEU A 127 -13.69 -1.96 -8.61
C LEU A 127 -15.08 -1.58 -8.07
N ASN A 128 -15.55 -0.37 -8.41
CA ASN A 128 -16.90 0.10 -8.08
C ASN A 128 -17.93 -0.50 -9.05
N TRP A 129 -19.21 -0.14 -8.88
CA TRP A 129 -20.32 -0.64 -9.71
C TRP A 129 -20.33 -0.04 -11.13
N ASP A 130 -19.67 1.10 -11.34
CA ASP A 130 -19.69 1.89 -12.60
C ASP A 130 -18.38 1.75 -13.42
N MET A 131 -17.42 0.96 -12.93
CA MET A 131 -16.14 0.69 -13.59
C MET A 131 -16.22 -0.69 -14.25
N ASP A 132 -16.69 -0.71 -15.49
CA ASP A 132 -16.93 -1.94 -16.24
C ASP A 132 -15.65 -2.65 -16.70
N ASN A 133 -14.47 -2.01 -16.61
CA ASN A 133 -13.26 -2.52 -17.27
C ASN A 133 -12.00 -2.45 -16.42
N PHE A 134 -11.32 -3.59 -16.35
CA PHE A 134 -9.93 -3.67 -15.93
C PHE A 134 -9.00 -3.00 -16.96
N ARG A 135 -7.85 -2.51 -16.50
CA ARG A 135 -6.85 -1.85 -17.35
C ARG A 135 -5.61 -2.74 -17.55
N PRO A 136 -4.99 -2.79 -18.74
CA PRO A 136 -3.82 -3.65 -18.97
C PRO A 136 -2.59 -3.27 -18.14
N ASP A 137 -2.43 -1.97 -17.82
CA ASP A 137 -1.32 -1.38 -17.08
C ASP A 137 -1.55 -1.30 -15.56
N THR A 138 -2.63 -1.91 -15.06
CA THR A 138 -3.00 -1.92 -13.64
C THR A 138 -1.85 -2.41 -12.74
N VAL A 139 -1.65 -1.70 -11.64
CA VAL A 139 -0.81 -2.08 -10.50
C VAL A 139 -1.65 -2.77 -9.42
N ALA A 140 -2.81 -2.20 -9.07
CA ALA A 140 -3.68 -2.79 -8.05
C ALA A 140 -5.18 -2.55 -8.34
N VAL A 141 -5.99 -3.57 -8.03
CA VAL A 141 -7.46 -3.51 -8.05
C VAL A 141 -7.98 -3.75 -6.65
N HIS A 142 -8.76 -2.80 -6.11
CA HIS A 142 -9.31 -2.84 -4.76
C HIS A 142 -10.82 -3.11 -4.76
N MET A 143 -11.40 -3.33 -3.57
CA MET A 143 -12.81 -3.70 -3.36
C MET A 143 -13.19 -5.06 -3.95
N LEU A 144 -12.28 -6.04 -3.95
CA LEU A 144 -12.57 -7.42 -4.34
C LEU A 144 -13.28 -8.19 -3.22
N LYS A 145 -14.45 -7.70 -2.81
CA LYS A 145 -15.22 -8.22 -1.67
C LYS A 145 -15.92 -9.56 -1.92
N THR A 146 -15.89 -10.08 -3.15
CA THR A 146 -16.58 -11.33 -3.53
C THR A 146 -15.70 -12.22 -4.40
N ASN A 147 -15.92 -13.53 -4.32
CA ASN A 147 -15.24 -14.52 -5.17
C ASN A 147 -15.45 -14.24 -6.66
N GLN A 148 -16.61 -13.69 -7.04
CA GLN A 148 -16.89 -13.30 -8.42
C GLN A 148 -15.96 -12.19 -8.91
N ARG A 149 -15.71 -11.16 -8.07
CA ARG A 149 -14.80 -10.06 -8.39
C ARG A 149 -13.35 -10.56 -8.48
N TRP A 150 -12.93 -11.44 -7.58
CA TRP A 150 -11.63 -12.11 -7.65
C TRP A 150 -11.47 -12.93 -8.93
N ALA A 151 -12.45 -13.79 -9.25
CA ALA A 151 -12.40 -14.61 -10.45
C ALA A 151 -12.38 -13.77 -11.74
N ALA A 152 -13.14 -12.66 -11.80
CA ALA A 152 -13.10 -11.74 -12.92
C ALA A 152 -11.71 -11.09 -13.09
N THR A 153 -11.12 -10.65 -11.97
CA THR A 153 -9.77 -10.06 -11.94
C THR A 153 -8.72 -11.06 -12.44
N PHE A 154 -8.73 -12.29 -11.91
CA PHE A 154 -7.77 -13.32 -12.32
C PHE A 154 -7.92 -13.74 -13.79
N ARG A 155 -9.16 -13.79 -14.30
CA ARG A 155 -9.40 -14.06 -15.72
C ARG A 155 -8.83 -12.95 -16.60
N TYR A 156 -9.08 -11.69 -16.27
CA TYR A 156 -8.61 -10.57 -17.08
C TYR A 156 -7.08 -10.53 -17.16
N PHE A 157 -6.39 -10.74 -16.05
CA PHE A 157 -4.92 -10.74 -16.00
C PHE A 157 -4.28 -12.09 -16.35
N ASN A 158 -5.04 -13.03 -16.90
CA ASN A 158 -4.55 -14.35 -17.33
C ASN A 158 -3.79 -15.15 -16.25
N VAL A 159 -4.15 -14.96 -14.98
CA VAL A 159 -3.49 -15.64 -13.85
C VAL A 159 -3.80 -17.13 -13.86
N VAL A 160 -5.05 -17.49 -14.14
CA VAL A 160 -5.53 -18.88 -14.07
C VAL A 160 -5.20 -19.66 -15.35
N THR A 161 -5.10 -18.98 -16.49
CA THR A 161 -4.75 -19.55 -17.80
C THR A 161 -3.26 -19.86 -17.92
N ALA A 162 -2.39 -19.17 -17.16
CA ALA A 162 -0.97 -19.51 -17.04
C ALA A 162 -0.71 -20.76 -16.18
N GLY A 163 -1.75 -21.34 -15.56
CA GLY A 163 -1.65 -22.45 -14.63
C GLY A 163 -1.21 -21.98 -13.24
N ILE A 164 -2.17 -21.73 -12.34
CA ILE A 164 -1.85 -21.59 -10.92
C ILE A 164 -1.53 -23.00 -10.41
N THR A 165 -0.25 -23.27 -10.14
CA THR A 165 0.17 -24.47 -9.41
C THR A 165 -0.40 -24.37 -7.99
N PRO A 166 -1.11 -25.39 -7.49
CA PRO A 166 -1.51 -25.44 -6.09
C PRO A 166 -0.30 -25.23 -5.17
N SER A 167 -0.53 -24.54 -4.06
CA SER A 167 0.46 -24.34 -3.00
C SER A 167 -0.22 -24.52 -1.65
N GLU A 168 0.53 -24.51 -0.54
CA GLU A 168 -0.08 -24.54 0.79
C GLU A 168 -1.00 -23.34 1.08
N LEU A 169 -0.93 -22.29 0.24
CA LEU A 169 -1.79 -21.10 0.32
C LEU A 169 -3.01 -21.17 -0.59
N TYR A 170 -3.08 -22.15 -1.51
CA TYR A 170 -4.17 -22.31 -2.47
C TYR A 170 -4.37 -23.78 -2.85
N HIS A 171 -5.50 -24.34 -2.43
CA HIS A 171 -5.94 -25.69 -2.80
C HIS A 171 -7.06 -25.61 -3.83
N ARG A 172 -6.98 -26.44 -4.89
CA ARG A 172 -8.13 -26.70 -5.77
C ARG A 172 -9.05 -27.73 -5.10
N PRO A 173 -10.38 -27.63 -5.26
CA PRO A 173 -11.30 -28.71 -4.88
C PRO A 173 -10.99 -30.01 -5.62
#